data_AF-A0ABD6CUU7-F1
#
_entry.id   AF-A0ABD6CUU7-F1
#
_cell.length_a   1.000
_cell.length_b   1.000
_cell.length_c   1.000
_cell.angle_alpha   90.00
_cell.angle_beta   90.00
_cell.angle_gamma   90.00
#
_symmetry.space_group_name_H-M   'P 1'
#
loop_
_entity.id
_entity.type
_entity.pdbx_description
1 polymer ?
#
loop_
_entity_poly.entity_id
_entity_poly.type
_entity_poly.pdbx_seq_one_letter_code
_entity_poly.pdbx_strand_id
1 'polypeptide(L)'
;MVENPFSCESCSDNDAVFWVYERYEAADGVGAVEEEAPLCRECIEGVGPNHLEKAYANYEFRIDPVAEAFGMSTVRRSDEDSREE
;
A
#
# COMPACT_ATOMS: atom_id res chain seq x y z
N MET A 1 -20.30 3.50 0.04
CA MET A 1 -20.03 2.29 0.84
C MET A 1 -18.66 1.84 0.37
N VAL A 2 -17.59 2.20 1.11
CA VAL A 2 -16.26 1.65 0.84
C VAL A 2 -16.26 0.32 1.57
N GLU A 3 -16.60 -0.73 0.84
CA GLU A 3 -16.63 -2.10 1.33
C GLU A 3 -15.19 -2.47 1.68
N ASN A 4 -14.87 -2.51 2.97
CA ASN A 4 -13.61 -2.99 3.56
C ASN A 4 -12.31 -2.52 2.82
N PRO A 5 -11.58 -1.49 3.33
CA PRO A 5 -10.35 -1.00 2.70
C PRO A 5 -9.21 -2.03 2.65
N PHE A 6 -9.41 -3.19 3.25
CA PHE A 6 -8.49 -4.32 3.27
C PHE A 6 -8.94 -5.47 2.38
N SER A 7 -9.91 -5.29 1.48
CA SER A 7 -10.21 -6.31 0.47
C SER A 7 -9.31 -6.13 -0.75
N CYS A 8 -8.85 -7.23 -1.34
CA CYS A 8 -8.02 -7.17 -2.54
C CYS A 8 -8.82 -6.58 -3.71
N GLU A 9 -8.26 -5.59 -4.38
CA GLU A 9 -8.91 -4.92 -5.51
C GLU A 9 -9.07 -5.85 -6.73
N SER A 10 -8.09 -6.74 -6.95
CA SER A 10 -8.11 -7.70 -8.06
C SER A 10 -8.93 -8.96 -7.80
N CYS A 11 -9.17 -9.34 -6.55
CA CYS A 11 -9.99 -10.49 -6.20
C CYS A 11 -10.81 -10.25 -4.93
N SER A 12 -12.13 -10.42 -4.99
CA SER A 12 -13.01 -10.12 -3.86
C SER A 12 -13.00 -11.17 -2.74
N ASP A 13 -12.28 -12.28 -2.92
CA ASP A 13 -12.29 -13.44 -2.02
C ASP A 13 -11.21 -13.39 -0.93
N ASN A 14 -10.22 -12.49 -1.05
CA ASN A 14 -9.05 -12.44 -0.16
C ASN A 14 -8.83 -11.05 0.43
N ASP A 15 -8.28 -11.03 1.64
CA ASP A 15 -7.81 -9.80 2.28
C ASP A 15 -6.49 -9.32 1.64
N ALA A 16 -6.37 -8.00 1.53
CA ALA A 16 -5.19 -7.30 1.10
C ALA A 16 -4.12 -7.32 2.20
N VAL A 17 -2.93 -7.77 1.80
CA VAL A 17 -1.74 -7.85 2.66
C VAL A 17 -0.66 -6.89 2.18
N PHE A 18 -0.78 -6.35 0.97
CA PHE A 18 0.14 -5.39 0.38
C PHE A 18 -0.61 -4.16 -0.11
N TRP A 19 0.04 -3.02 0.02
CA TRP A 19 -0.38 -1.75 -0.56
C TRP A 19 0.57 -1.41 -1.70
N VAL A 20 0.07 -1.42 -2.93
CA VAL A 20 0.83 -1.02 -4.10
C VAL A 20 0.57 0.45 -4.35
N TYR A 21 1.64 1.21 -4.53
CA TYR A 21 1.60 2.63 -4.83
C TYR A 21 2.44 2.90 -6.07
N GLU A 22 1.87 3.60 -7.04
CA GLU A 22 2.58 4.09 -8.22
C GLU A 22 2.30 5.57 -8.43
N ARG A 23 3.37 6.37 -8.54
CA ARG A 23 3.32 7.79 -8.83
C ARG A 23 3.99 8.09 -10.15
N TYR A 24 3.24 8.68 -11.07
CA TYR A 24 3.68 8.93 -12.44
C TYR A 24 3.18 10.29 -12.96
N GLU A 25 3.73 10.77 -14.07
CA GLU A 25 3.34 12.06 -14.64
C GLU A 25 1.92 12.01 -15.21
N ALA A 26 1.10 13.02 -14.90
CA ALA A 26 -0.24 13.11 -15.43
C ALA A 26 -0.23 13.24 -16.96
N ALA A 27 -1.24 12.68 -17.65
CA ALA A 27 -1.29 12.67 -19.11
C ALA A 27 -1.43 14.08 -19.73
N ASP A 28 -1.91 15.06 -18.96
CA ASP A 28 -1.96 16.47 -19.33
C ASP A 28 -0.65 17.23 -19.04
N GLY A 29 0.35 16.56 -18.44
CA GLY A 29 1.61 17.14 -18.03
C GLY A 29 1.50 18.08 -16.82
N VAL A 30 0.34 18.13 -16.16
CA VAL A 30 0.10 19.02 -15.01
C VAL A 30 0.15 18.20 -13.72
N GLY A 31 1.38 17.93 -13.29
CA GLY A 31 1.65 17.31 -12.00
C GLY A 31 1.76 15.78 -12.06
N ALA A 32 1.42 15.14 -10.94
CA ALA A 32 1.59 13.71 -10.75
C ALA A 32 0.25 13.05 -10.43
N VAL A 33 0.05 11.87 -10.98
CA VAL A 33 -1.03 10.96 -10.59
C VAL A 33 -0.44 9.97 -9.59
N GLU A 34 -1.22 9.71 -8.54
CA GLU A 34 -0.91 8.74 -7.50
C GLU A 34 -1.99 7.67 -7.58
N GLU A 35 -1.58 6.44 -7.88
CA GLU A 35 -2.45 5.27 -7.87
C GLU A 35 -2.06 4.36 -6.71
N GLU A 36 -3.08 3.90 -6.00
CA GLU A 36 -2.95 2.99 -4.86
C GLU A 36 -3.92 1.82 -5.01
N ALA A 37 -3.40 0.60 -4.82
CA ALA A 37 -4.17 -0.63 -4.94
C ALA A 37 -3.83 -1.60 -3.79
N PRO A 38 -4.80 -1.95 -2.93
CA PRO A 38 -4.63 -2.98 -1.93
C PRO A 38 -4.73 -4.37 -2.59
N LEU A 39 -3.69 -5.21 -2.43
CA LEU A 39 -3.61 -6.52 -3.06
C LEU A 39 -3.31 -7.65 -2.07
N CYS A 40 -3.86 -8.83 -2.33
CA CYS A 40 -3.54 -10.06 -1.61
C CYS A 40 -2.19 -10.64 -2.07
N ARG A 41 -1.70 -11.65 -1.36
CA ARG A 41 -0.41 -12.33 -1.67
C ARG A 41 -0.42 -13.02 -3.04
N GLU A 42 -1.57 -13.44 -3.54
CA GLU A 42 -1.67 -14.08 -4.86
C GLU A 42 -1.68 -13.03 -5.97
N CYS A 43 -2.46 -11.97 -5.83
CA CYS A 43 -2.58 -10.93 -6.85
C CYS A 43 -1.36 -10.01 -6.94
N ILE A 44 -0.50 -9.94 -5.91
CA ILE A 44 0.76 -9.19 -5.99
C ILE A 44 1.78 -9.88 -6.90
N GLU A 45 1.65 -11.20 -7.12
CA GLU A 45 2.55 -11.93 -8.01
C GLU A 45 2.34 -11.45 -9.46
N GLY A 46 3.38 -10.84 -10.03
CA GLY A 46 3.33 -10.29 -11.39
C GLY A 46 2.96 -8.80 -11.45
N VAL A 47 2.71 -8.16 -10.30
CA VAL A 47 2.53 -6.72 -10.25
C VAL A 47 3.87 -6.02 -10.40
N GLY A 48 3.88 -5.00 -11.24
CA GLY A 48 5.04 -4.18 -11.52
C GLY A 48 4.63 -2.78 -11.94
N PRO A 49 5.62 -1.92 -12.18
CA PRO A 49 5.40 -0.56 -12.65
C PRO A 49 4.70 -0.57 -14.02
N ASN A 50 3.48 -0.03 -14.10
CA ASN A 50 2.69 -0.02 -15.34
C ASN A 50 2.91 1.25 -16.16
N HIS A 51 3.35 2.34 -15.52
CA HIS A 51 3.41 3.68 -16.11
C HIS A 51 4.85 4.18 -16.31
N LEU A 52 5.77 3.27 -16.66
CA LEU A 52 7.18 3.59 -16.89
C LEU A 52 7.39 4.58 -18.05
N GLU A 53 6.48 4.61 -19.02
CA GLU A 53 6.49 5.58 -20.12
C GLU A 53 6.16 7.00 -19.66
N LYS A 54 5.54 7.15 -18.49
CA LYS A 54 5.25 8.43 -17.81
C LYS A 54 6.17 8.63 -16.60
N ALA A 55 7.31 7.93 -16.57
CA ALA A 55 8.31 8.13 -15.54
C ALA A 55 8.94 9.52 -15.68
N TYR A 56 8.88 10.27 -14.59
CA TYR A 56 9.47 11.60 -14.47
C TYR A 56 10.45 11.63 -13.29
N ALA A 57 11.03 12.78 -12.98
CA ALA A 57 12.07 12.91 -11.95
C ALA A 57 11.65 12.41 -10.55
N ASN A 58 10.35 12.37 -10.25
CA ASN A 58 9.83 11.86 -8.97
C ASN A 58 8.91 10.64 -9.15
N TYR A 59 9.12 9.85 -10.21
CA TYR A 59 8.45 8.57 -10.37
C TYR A 59 8.78 7.66 -9.19
N GLU A 60 7.74 7.07 -8.59
CA GLU A 60 7.87 6.15 -7.47
C GLU A 60 6.98 4.94 -7.69
N PHE A 61 7.54 3.76 -7.52
CA PHE A 61 6.77 2.52 -7.44
C PHE A 61 7.16 1.83 -6.13
N ARG A 62 6.18 1.62 -5.26
CA ARG A 62 6.38 1.11 -3.91
C ARG A 62 5.35 0.04 -3.60
N ILE A 63 5.80 -1.02 -2.95
CA ILE A 63 4.95 -2.08 -2.41
C ILE A 63 5.23 -2.13 -0.91
N ASP A 64 4.25 -1.77 -0.10
CA ASP A 64 4.34 -1.81 1.35
C ASP A 64 3.51 -2.98 1.92
N PRO A 65 4.03 -3.74 2.90
CA PRO A 65 3.22 -4.70 3.64
C PRO A 65 2.22 -3.98 4.55
N VAL A 66 0.96 -4.42 4.58
CA VAL A 66 -0.07 -3.88 5.47
C VAL A 66 0.10 -4.51 6.85
N ALA A 67 0.59 -3.74 7.83
CA ALA A 67 0.91 -4.24 9.18
C ALA A 67 -0.28 -4.92 9.89
N GLU A 68 -1.50 -4.43 9.64
CA GLU A 68 -2.75 -5.01 10.18
C GLU A 68 -3.00 -6.42 9.66
N ALA A 69 -2.64 -6.71 8.40
CA ALA A 69 -2.80 -8.03 7.79
C ALA A 69 -1.79 -9.07 8.33
N PHE A 70 -0.67 -8.62 8.91
CA PHE A 70 0.34 -9.48 9.53
C PHE A 70 0.16 -9.66 11.05
N GLY A 71 -0.96 -9.18 11.62
CA GLY A 71 -1.20 -9.24 13.07
C GLY A 71 -0.16 -8.46 13.89
N MET A 72 0.62 -7.60 13.24
CA MET A 72 1.57 -6.72 13.89
C MET A 72 0.81 -5.48 14.34
N SER A 73 0.06 -5.61 15.44
CA SER A 73 -0.21 -4.44 16.30
C SER A 73 1.14 -3.79 16.51
N THR A 74 1.33 -2.59 15.97
CA THR A 74 2.55 -1.82 16.20
C THR A 74 2.74 -1.76 17.70
N VAL A 75 3.66 -2.59 18.23
CA VAL A 75 3.95 -2.61 19.65
C VAL A 75 4.62 -1.26 19.87
N ARG A 76 3.82 -0.28 20.32
CA ARG A 76 4.34 0.87 21.02
C ARG A 76 5.00 0.30 22.27
N ARG A 77 6.28 -0.08 22.15
CA ARG A 77 7.19 -0.24 23.28
C ARG A 77 7.37 1.15 23.86
N SER A 78 6.41 1.57 24.65
CA SER A 78 6.66 2.48 25.75
C SER A 78 6.77 1.59 26.99
N ASP A 79 7.88 0.88 27.02
CA ASP A 79 8.53 0.48 28.26
C ASP A 79 8.87 1.78 29.03
N GLU A 80 8.08 2.15 30.04
CA GLU A 80 8.46 3.04 31.15
C GLU A 80 7.47 2.76 32.30
N ASP A 81 7.64 1.65 33.02
CA ASP A 81 8.47 1.51 34.22
C ASP A 81 8.06 2.47 35.36
N SER A 82 7.48 1.85 36.40
CA SER A 82 7.60 2.23 37.81
C SER A 82 6.95 3.52 38.33
N ARG A 83 5.80 3.37 39.00
CA ARG A 83 5.75 3.49 40.46
C ARG A 83 4.38 3.07 41.00
N GLU A 84 4.38 1.99 41.78
CA GLU A 84 3.36 1.74 42.80
C GLU A 84 3.51 2.79 43.90
N GLU A 85 2.43 3.52 44.24
CA GLU A 85 2.14 4.02 45.60
C GLU A 85 0.62 4.11 45.81
#